data_AF-A0A1E5Q6J1-F1
#
_entry.id   AF-A0A1E5Q6J1-F1
#
_cell.length_a   1.000
_cell.length_b   1.000
_cell.length_c   1.000
_cell.angle_alpha   90.00
_cell.angle_beta   90.00
_cell.angle_gamma   90.00
#
_symmetry.space_group_name_H-M   'P 1'
#
loop_
_entity.id
_entity.type
_entity.pdbx_description
1 polymer ?
#
loop_
_entity_poly.entity_id
_entity_poly.type
_entity_poly.pdbx_seq_one_letter_code
_entity_poly.pdbx_strand_id
1 'polypeptide(L)'
;MRKKTTEDYIRQAREKHGDRYDYSQSEYVGAREKLTIICPEHGAWHPQASSHLVGTGCPSCGGRKQLTTEEFIRRAHEKHGDKFDYSKTVYTNSETKMTIICPKHGEFKQKTSAHLKGTGCPDCGTIQRGLSSPAKGNFRSANDEISFVCPDHGLVRQLPVNHLSGSGCPKCRYAQAGAAMRKSVEDFIKEARNVHGDKYNYSLVEYIGARDPVTIICPVDGEFLQTAGAHLRGTGCPRCSRRGQGAPRNLVRALRGEFDEPKDAFVYVVRFNLPSTNQRLFKIGSGSGTRWRSTTTSIRRVGGTDAETTKIDFKTSGEAIVVEHLAHDQVMETKYVVPPEFKFAGYSEVFTKEPDLAAVEAHPTLTRFRSGDRWDPKDELS
;
A
#
# COMPACT_ATOMS: atom_id res chain seq x y z
N MET A 1 59.84 -38.25 33.20
CA MET A 1 59.26 -37.06 32.53
C MET A 1 58.29 -36.38 33.49
N ARG A 2 58.47 -35.08 33.77
CA ARG A 2 57.58 -34.31 34.66
C ARG A 2 56.23 -34.14 33.95
N LYS A 3 55.12 -34.58 34.56
CA LYS A 3 53.77 -34.39 33.99
C LYS A 3 53.47 -32.89 33.94
N LYS A 4 53.05 -32.38 32.78
CA LYS A 4 52.60 -30.97 32.64
C LYS A 4 51.35 -30.76 33.49
N THR A 5 51.31 -29.67 34.25
CA THR A 5 50.14 -29.26 35.05
C THR A 5 49.19 -28.41 34.20
N THR A 6 47.94 -28.26 34.64
CA THR A 6 46.93 -27.39 34.00
C THR A 6 47.43 -25.95 33.86
N GLU A 7 48.11 -25.42 34.87
CA GLU A 7 48.69 -24.06 34.83
C GLU A 7 49.77 -23.92 33.74
N ASP A 8 50.63 -24.93 33.60
CA ASP A 8 51.68 -24.94 32.56
C ASP A 8 51.07 -24.99 31.15
N TYR A 9 49.97 -25.72 30.99
CA TYR A 9 49.21 -25.76 29.74
C TYR A 9 48.57 -24.42 29.41
N ILE A 10 47.89 -23.77 30.37
CA ILE A 10 47.23 -22.48 30.16
C ILE A 10 48.26 -21.41 29.78
N ARG A 11 49.44 -21.41 30.41
CA ARG A 11 50.54 -20.51 30.03
C ARG A 11 50.96 -20.69 28.56
N GLN A 12 51.20 -21.93 28.13
CA GLN A 12 51.55 -22.24 26.73
C GLN A 12 50.43 -21.89 25.75
N ALA A 13 49.17 -22.07 26.16
CA ALA A 13 48.03 -21.69 25.34
C ALA A 13 47.91 -20.17 25.17
N ARG A 14 48.16 -19.40 26.23
CA ARG A 14 48.20 -17.92 26.20
C ARG A 14 49.38 -17.38 25.38
N GLU A 15 50.54 -18.03 25.41
CA GLU A 15 51.66 -17.67 24.51
C GLU A 15 51.29 -17.80 23.02
N LYS A 16 50.38 -18.74 22.69
CA LYS A 16 49.96 -18.99 21.29
C LYS A 16 48.76 -18.16 20.86
N HIS A 17 47.79 -17.96 21.74
CA HIS A 17 46.50 -17.34 21.40
C HIS A 17 46.28 -15.97 22.07
N GLY A 18 47.21 -15.52 22.91
CA GLY A 18 47.03 -14.33 23.75
C GLY A 18 45.89 -14.53 24.76
N ASP A 19 45.19 -13.44 25.09
CA ASP A 19 43.99 -13.46 25.95
C ASP A 19 42.69 -13.68 25.15
N ARG A 20 42.76 -14.33 23.99
CA ARG A 20 41.62 -14.54 23.08
C ARG A 20 40.58 -15.53 23.64
N TYR A 21 40.96 -16.38 24.57
CA TYR A 21 40.12 -17.43 25.12
C TYR A 21 40.16 -17.42 26.64
N ASP A 22 39.03 -17.74 27.25
CA ASP A 22 38.93 -17.96 28.69
C ASP A 22 39.16 -19.45 29.01
N TYR A 23 40.06 -19.69 29.97
CA TYR A 23 40.49 -21.00 30.44
C TYR A 23 40.02 -21.28 31.88
N SER A 24 39.10 -20.47 32.40
CA SER A 24 38.55 -20.57 33.77
C SER A 24 37.98 -21.95 34.10
N GLN A 25 37.54 -22.70 33.09
CA GLN A 25 36.99 -24.05 33.21
C GLN A 25 37.88 -25.13 32.54
N SER A 26 39.13 -24.80 32.23
CA SER A 26 40.05 -25.75 31.60
C SER A 26 40.75 -26.64 32.63
N GLU A 27 40.60 -27.95 32.49
CA GLU A 27 41.37 -28.96 33.25
C GLU A 27 42.23 -29.80 32.30
N TYR A 28 43.56 -29.80 32.49
CA TYR A 28 44.47 -30.55 31.62
C TYR A 28 44.74 -31.95 32.18
N VAL A 29 44.16 -32.95 31.51
CA VAL A 29 44.36 -34.37 31.86
C VAL A 29 45.49 -35.01 31.02
N GLY A 30 45.61 -34.63 29.75
CA GLY A 30 46.64 -35.15 28.84
C GLY A 30 46.58 -34.58 27.43
N ALA A 31 47.65 -34.75 26.65
CA ALA A 31 47.78 -34.12 25.32
C ALA A 31 46.74 -34.61 24.29
N ARG A 32 46.22 -35.83 24.44
CA ARG A 32 45.19 -36.41 23.58
C ARG A 32 43.77 -36.25 24.11
N GLU A 33 43.63 -35.74 25.33
CA GLU A 33 42.33 -35.51 25.95
C GLU A 33 41.75 -34.17 25.48
N LYS A 34 40.42 -34.09 25.55
CA LYS A 34 39.70 -32.85 25.30
C LYS A 34 39.71 -32.00 26.57
N LEU A 35 39.79 -30.69 26.40
CA LEU A 35 39.64 -29.73 27.49
C LEU A 35 38.56 -28.70 27.14
N THR A 36 37.91 -28.15 28.15
CA THR A 36 36.94 -27.07 27.96
C THR A 36 37.67 -25.74 27.86
N ILE A 37 37.44 -25.01 26.78
CA ILE A 37 37.92 -23.64 26.56
C ILE A 37 36.70 -22.78 26.28
N ILE A 38 36.72 -21.50 26.59
CA ILE A 38 35.59 -20.60 26.35
C ILE A 38 36.01 -19.53 25.36
N CYS A 39 35.30 -19.44 24.24
CA CYS A 39 35.41 -18.33 23.31
C CYS A 39 34.43 -17.23 23.75
N PRO A 40 34.88 -15.98 24.00
CA PRO A 40 34.00 -14.90 24.42
C PRO A 40 32.82 -14.64 23.46
N GLU A 41 33.01 -14.90 22.17
CA GLU A 41 31.99 -14.69 21.14
C GLU A 41 31.07 -15.91 20.91
N HIS A 42 31.55 -17.14 21.16
CA HIS A 42 30.87 -18.37 20.70
C HIS A 42 30.64 -19.41 21.79
N GLY A 43 31.01 -19.12 23.04
CA GLY A 43 30.81 -19.99 24.20
C GLY A 43 31.84 -21.12 24.34
N ALA A 44 31.52 -22.08 25.20
CA ALA A 44 32.40 -23.19 25.55
C ALA A 44 32.50 -24.25 24.45
N TRP A 45 33.69 -24.80 24.27
CA TRP A 45 33.97 -25.86 23.30
C TRP A 45 35.11 -26.77 23.76
N HIS A 46 35.24 -27.94 23.12
CA HIS A 46 36.05 -29.05 23.65
C HIS A 46 37.12 -29.54 22.66
N PRO A 47 38.14 -28.72 22.33
CA PRO A 47 39.22 -29.15 21.46
C PRO A 47 40.16 -30.15 22.16
N GLN A 48 40.89 -30.93 21.37
CA GLN A 48 42.01 -31.74 21.86
C GLN A 48 43.18 -30.84 22.28
N ALA A 49 43.77 -31.13 23.44
CA ALA A 49 44.80 -30.28 24.06
C ALA A 49 46.03 -30.03 23.17
N SER A 50 46.57 -31.08 22.53
CA SER A 50 47.69 -30.92 21.60
C SER A 50 47.36 -30.03 20.40
N SER A 51 46.15 -30.15 19.86
CA SER A 51 45.72 -29.43 18.65
C SER A 51 45.56 -27.93 18.90
N HIS A 52 45.10 -27.58 20.11
CA HIS A 52 44.97 -26.17 20.51
C HIS A 52 46.33 -25.48 20.69
N LEU A 53 47.32 -26.16 21.29
CA LEU A 53 48.69 -25.64 21.43
C LEU A 53 49.44 -25.48 20.09
N VAL A 54 49.03 -26.21 19.05
CA VAL A 54 49.57 -26.06 17.68
C VAL A 54 48.95 -24.84 16.95
N GLY A 55 47.94 -24.19 17.53
CA GLY A 55 47.33 -22.97 16.99
C GLY A 55 45.89 -23.12 16.48
N THR A 56 45.25 -24.27 16.71
CA THR A 56 43.83 -24.45 16.34
C THR A 56 42.93 -23.63 17.24
N GLY A 57 42.34 -22.57 16.69
CA GLY A 57 41.34 -21.73 17.34
C GLY A 57 39.90 -22.18 17.05
N CYS A 58 38.92 -21.47 17.62
CA CYS A 58 37.48 -21.76 17.51
C CYS A 58 36.97 -21.87 16.05
N PRO A 59 36.45 -23.03 15.57
CA PRO A 59 35.61 -23.33 14.42
C PRO A 59 34.60 -22.28 14.05
N SER A 60 33.96 -21.64 15.02
CA SER A 60 33.01 -20.56 14.72
C SER A 60 33.73 -19.26 14.33
N CYS A 61 34.88 -18.96 14.95
CA CYS A 61 35.76 -17.86 14.54
C CYS A 61 36.56 -18.17 13.25
N GLY A 62 36.90 -19.44 13.01
CA GLY A 62 37.72 -19.91 11.89
C GLY A 62 36.92 -20.45 10.71
N GLY A 63 35.60 -20.57 10.83
CA GLY A 63 34.70 -20.90 9.74
C GLY A 63 34.70 -19.79 8.70
N ARG A 64 34.64 -20.15 7.41
CA ARG A 64 34.47 -19.17 6.33
C ARG A 64 33.20 -18.38 6.62
N LYS A 65 33.32 -17.12 7.08
CA LYS A 65 32.17 -16.21 7.24
C LYS A 65 31.37 -16.25 5.94
N GLN A 66 30.14 -16.75 6.01
CA GLN A 66 29.20 -16.59 4.91
C GLN A 66 28.95 -15.10 4.77
N LEU A 67 29.04 -14.58 3.56
CA LEU A 67 28.70 -13.20 3.27
C LEU A 67 27.24 -12.97 3.68
N THR A 68 26.94 -11.84 4.31
CA THR A 68 25.53 -11.45 4.49
C THR A 68 25.02 -10.81 3.19
N THR A 69 23.70 -10.66 3.06
CA THR A 69 23.09 -9.96 1.92
C THR A 69 23.59 -8.52 1.81
N GLU A 70 23.74 -7.84 2.93
CA GLU A 70 24.21 -6.44 3.00
C GLU A 70 25.67 -6.33 2.53
N GLU A 71 26.53 -7.24 2.98
CA GLU A 71 27.94 -7.26 2.57
C GLU A 71 28.09 -7.66 1.10
N PHE A 72 27.20 -8.52 0.58
CA PHE A 72 27.12 -8.78 -0.86
C PHE A 72 26.78 -7.50 -1.63
N ILE A 73 25.72 -6.80 -1.21
CA ILE A 73 25.23 -5.58 -1.88
C ILE A 73 26.33 -4.52 -1.89
N ARG A 74 27.01 -4.31 -0.77
CA ARG A 74 28.15 -3.38 -0.66
C ARG A 74 29.23 -3.68 -1.70
N ARG A 75 29.66 -4.93 -1.82
CA ARG A 75 30.67 -5.36 -2.82
C ARG A 75 30.16 -5.27 -4.26
N ALA A 76 28.87 -5.49 -4.46
CA ALA A 76 28.25 -5.35 -5.77
C ALA A 76 28.25 -3.87 -6.22
N HIS A 77 27.95 -2.93 -5.33
CA HIS A 77 28.10 -1.49 -5.58
C HIS A 77 29.55 -1.08 -5.83
N GLU A 78 30.53 -1.60 -5.10
CA GLU A 78 31.95 -1.34 -5.40
C GLU A 78 32.32 -1.77 -6.83
N LYS A 79 31.73 -2.86 -7.33
CA LYS A 79 32.04 -3.41 -8.65
C LYS A 79 31.28 -2.73 -9.80
N HIS A 80 30.01 -2.41 -9.58
CA HIS A 80 29.10 -1.96 -10.63
C HIS A 80 28.63 -0.51 -10.48
N GLY A 81 28.93 0.15 -9.36
CA GLY A 81 28.32 1.42 -8.96
C GLY A 81 26.82 1.28 -8.74
N ASP A 82 26.05 2.32 -9.07
CA ASP A 82 24.59 2.34 -8.91
C ASP A 82 23.83 1.82 -10.14
N LYS A 83 24.44 0.89 -10.89
CA LYS A 83 23.87 0.36 -12.14
C LYS A 83 22.73 -0.62 -11.95
N PHE A 84 22.57 -1.19 -10.76
CA PHE A 84 21.59 -2.22 -10.46
C PHE A 84 20.86 -1.92 -9.15
N ASP A 85 19.61 -2.35 -9.10
CA ASP A 85 18.81 -2.34 -7.88
C ASP A 85 18.80 -3.76 -7.27
N TYR A 86 19.07 -3.82 -5.97
CA TYR A 86 19.18 -5.03 -5.15
C TYR A 86 18.03 -5.15 -4.13
N SER A 87 16.97 -4.36 -4.26
CA SER A 87 15.79 -4.32 -3.37
C SER A 87 15.12 -5.68 -3.14
N LYS A 88 15.24 -6.59 -4.12
CA LYS A 88 14.72 -7.97 -4.06
C LYS A 88 15.80 -9.05 -3.96
N THR A 89 17.05 -8.65 -3.69
CA THR A 89 18.19 -9.57 -3.61
C THR A 89 18.24 -10.22 -2.23
N VAL A 90 18.35 -11.54 -2.20
CA VAL A 90 18.63 -12.32 -0.98
C VAL A 90 19.85 -13.19 -1.25
N TYR A 91 20.94 -12.94 -0.50
CA TYR A 91 22.15 -13.74 -0.61
C TYR A 91 22.04 -14.99 0.25
N THR A 92 22.30 -16.15 -0.35
CA THR A 92 22.35 -17.44 0.34
C THR A 92 23.75 -18.04 0.32
N ASN A 93 24.39 -18.10 -0.86
CA ASN A 93 25.77 -18.55 -1.04
C ASN A 93 26.34 -18.12 -2.41
N SER A 94 27.62 -18.43 -2.65
CA SER A 94 28.37 -18.04 -3.85
C SER A 94 27.91 -18.70 -5.16
N GLU A 95 27.15 -19.80 -5.09
CA GLU A 95 26.73 -20.59 -6.26
C GLU A 95 25.25 -20.44 -6.61
N THR A 96 24.45 -19.90 -5.69
CA THR A 96 23.03 -19.71 -5.90
C THR A 96 22.76 -18.51 -6.81
N LYS A 97 21.77 -18.65 -7.69
CA LYS A 97 21.30 -17.55 -8.52
C LYS A 97 20.38 -16.64 -7.70
N MET A 98 20.69 -15.36 -7.67
CA MET A 98 19.87 -14.33 -7.03
C MET A 98 19.23 -13.41 -8.07
N THR A 99 18.13 -12.79 -7.68
CA THR A 99 17.43 -11.79 -8.50
C THR A 99 18.12 -10.44 -8.35
N ILE A 100 18.46 -9.83 -9.48
CA ILE A 100 19.03 -8.48 -9.61
C ILE A 100 18.13 -7.71 -10.56
N ILE A 101 17.93 -6.43 -10.31
CA ILE A 101 17.09 -5.58 -11.15
C ILE A 101 17.99 -4.65 -11.95
N CYS A 102 17.92 -4.77 -13.28
CA CYS A 102 18.48 -3.77 -14.17
C CYS A 102 17.42 -2.68 -14.40
N PRO A 103 17.71 -1.39 -14.15
CA PRO A 103 16.74 -0.31 -14.35
C PRO A 103 16.16 -0.25 -15.78
N LYS A 104 16.89 -0.74 -16.79
CA LYS A 104 16.47 -0.75 -18.19
C LYS A 104 15.71 -2.03 -18.59
N HIS A 105 16.15 -3.19 -18.12
CA HIS A 105 15.69 -4.49 -18.64
C HIS A 105 14.88 -5.31 -17.62
N GLY A 106 14.74 -4.79 -16.39
CA GLY A 106 13.99 -5.44 -15.32
C GLY A 106 14.76 -6.53 -14.59
N GLU A 107 14.03 -7.47 -14.00
CA GLU A 107 14.58 -8.53 -13.15
C GLU A 107 15.28 -9.62 -13.96
N PHE A 108 16.48 -9.99 -13.53
CA PHE A 108 17.22 -11.12 -14.09
C PHE A 108 17.89 -11.94 -12.98
N LYS A 109 18.18 -13.22 -13.29
CA LYS A 109 18.80 -14.15 -12.33
C LYS A 109 20.26 -14.40 -12.68
N GLN A 110 21.13 -14.25 -11.69
CA GLN A 110 22.56 -14.45 -11.88
C GLN A 110 23.23 -15.07 -10.66
N LYS A 111 24.26 -15.90 -10.87
CA LYS A 111 25.12 -16.41 -9.78
C LYS A 111 25.83 -15.25 -9.08
N THR A 112 25.83 -15.25 -7.75
CA THR A 112 26.51 -14.26 -6.89
C THR A 112 28.00 -14.14 -7.22
N SER A 113 28.70 -15.27 -7.35
CA SER A 113 30.13 -15.29 -7.70
C SER A 113 30.43 -14.68 -9.07
N ALA A 114 29.56 -14.89 -10.07
CA ALA A 114 29.71 -14.30 -11.39
C ALA A 114 29.44 -12.78 -11.37
N HIS A 115 28.46 -12.34 -10.59
CA HIS A 115 28.12 -10.92 -10.48
C HIS A 115 29.26 -10.12 -9.85
N LEU A 116 29.85 -10.61 -8.75
CA LEU A 116 31.00 -9.98 -8.09
C LEU A 116 32.27 -9.99 -8.95
N LYS A 117 32.41 -10.95 -9.88
CA LYS A 117 33.48 -10.95 -10.89
C LYS A 117 33.32 -9.85 -11.95
N GLY A 118 32.17 -9.16 -11.99
CA GLY A 118 31.90 -8.05 -12.90
C GLY A 118 30.96 -8.40 -14.05
N THR A 119 30.35 -9.59 -14.07
CA THR A 119 29.31 -9.89 -15.05
C THR A 119 28.03 -9.14 -14.67
N GLY A 120 27.53 -8.27 -15.55
CA GLY A 120 26.31 -7.49 -15.34
C GLY A 120 25.06 -8.11 -15.98
N CYS A 121 24.08 -7.27 -16.32
CA CYS A 121 22.85 -7.68 -16.99
C CYS A 121 23.15 -8.36 -18.36
N PRO A 122 22.60 -9.56 -18.62
CA PRO A 122 22.78 -10.28 -19.89
C PRO A 122 22.32 -9.47 -21.11
N ASP A 123 21.22 -8.73 -20.99
CA ASP A 123 20.68 -7.92 -22.08
C ASP A 123 21.59 -6.73 -22.38
N CYS A 124 22.07 -6.00 -21.36
CA CYS A 124 23.09 -4.95 -21.52
C CYS A 124 24.35 -5.48 -22.21
N GLY A 125 24.85 -6.64 -21.78
CA GLY A 125 26.04 -7.26 -22.37
C GLY A 125 25.81 -7.74 -23.81
N THR A 126 24.58 -8.12 -24.16
CA THR A 126 24.21 -8.48 -25.54
C THR A 126 24.09 -7.23 -26.41
N ILE A 127 23.51 -6.15 -25.89
CA ILE A 127 23.43 -4.85 -26.58
C ILE A 127 24.83 -4.32 -26.90
N GLN A 128 25.72 -4.28 -25.91
CA GLN A 128 27.09 -3.81 -26.11
C GLN A 128 27.84 -4.61 -27.17
N ARG A 129 27.72 -5.95 -27.15
CA ARG A 129 28.36 -6.82 -28.16
C ARG A 129 27.75 -6.65 -29.56
N GLY A 130 26.42 -6.53 -29.65
CA GLY A 130 25.70 -6.37 -30.91
C GLY A 130 25.94 -5.01 -31.58
N LEU A 131 26.09 -3.93 -30.80
CA LEU A 131 26.46 -2.60 -31.32
C LEU A 131 27.92 -2.53 -31.81
N SER A 132 28.78 -3.44 -31.32
CA SER A 132 30.22 -3.48 -31.65
C SER A 132 30.54 -4.36 -32.86
N SER A 133 29.55 -5.07 -33.43
CA SER A 133 29.74 -6.00 -34.55
C SER A 133 28.83 -5.62 -35.72
N PRO A 134 29.36 -5.37 -36.93
CA PRO A 134 28.53 -5.26 -38.12
C PRO A 134 27.74 -6.56 -38.31
N ALA A 135 26.45 -6.46 -38.62
CA ALA A 135 25.62 -7.63 -38.92
C ALA A 135 26.22 -8.39 -40.11
N LYS A 136 26.84 -9.54 -39.85
CA LYS A 136 27.30 -10.48 -40.88
C LYS A 136 26.38 -11.69 -40.86
N GLY A 137 25.38 -11.70 -41.72
CA GLY A 137 24.50 -12.85 -41.89
C GLY A 137 23.65 -12.73 -43.15
N ASN A 138 23.79 -13.70 -44.06
CA ASN A 138 22.84 -13.92 -45.13
C ASN A 138 21.68 -14.75 -44.54
N PHE A 139 20.44 -14.24 -44.57
CA PHE A 139 19.24 -15.01 -44.26
C PHE A 139 18.77 -15.74 -45.52
N ARG A 140 18.33 -17.00 -45.39
CA ARG A 140 18.04 -17.87 -46.55
C ARG A 140 16.70 -17.54 -47.19
N SER A 141 15.76 -17.00 -46.42
CA SER A 141 14.41 -16.65 -46.85
C SER A 141 13.85 -15.45 -46.06
N ALA A 142 12.87 -14.79 -46.67
CA ALA A 142 12.06 -13.73 -46.06
C ALA A 142 11.25 -14.21 -44.83
N ASN A 143 11.12 -15.53 -44.67
CA ASN A 143 10.43 -16.20 -43.57
C ASN A 143 11.38 -16.77 -42.49
N ASP A 144 12.69 -16.57 -42.60
CA ASP A 144 13.62 -16.97 -41.55
C ASP A 144 13.71 -15.88 -40.48
N GLU A 145 13.47 -16.23 -39.21
CA GLU A 145 13.62 -15.28 -38.12
C GLU A 145 15.06 -14.76 -38.03
N ILE A 146 15.21 -13.44 -38.12
CA ILE A 146 16.45 -12.75 -37.81
C ILE A 146 16.43 -12.27 -36.36
N SER A 147 17.60 -12.27 -35.73
CA SER A 147 17.79 -11.66 -34.41
C SER A 147 18.51 -10.32 -34.59
N PHE A 148 17.95 -9.26 -34.02
CA PHE A 148 18.57 -7.94 -33.98
C PHE A 148 18.54 -7.37 -32.57
N VAL A 149 19.37 -6.38 -32.30
CA VAL A 149 19.45 -5.74 -30.98
C VAL A 149 18.62 -4.45 -30.98
N CYS A 150 17.63 -4.39 -30.11
CA CYS A 150 16.96 -3.15 -29.73
C CYS A 150 17.74 -2.47 -28.60
N PRO A 151 18.06 -1.16 -28.71
CA PRO A 151 18.78 -0.43 -27.65
C PRO A 151 18.12 -0.47 -26.27
N ASP A 152 16.79 -0.56 -26.23
CA ASP A 152 16.00 -0.54 -24.98
C ASP A 152 15.60 -1.93 -24.48
N HIS A 153 15.51 -2.91 -25.39
CA HIS A 153 14.89 -4.21 -25.09
C HIS A 153 15.80 -5.42 -25.36
N GLY A 154 17.07 -5.19 -25.74
CA GLY A 154 18.03 -6.27 -25.96
C GLY A 154 17.76 -7.05 -27.24
N LEU A 155 17.99 -8.37 -27.20
CA LEU A 155 17.87 -9.24 -28.37
C LEU A 155 16.39 -9.48 -28.73
N VAL A 156 16.01 -9.12 -29.95
CA VAL A 156 14.67 -9.26 -30.49
C VAL A 156 14.72 -10.17 -31.71
N ARG A 157 13.73 -11.08 -31.83
CA ARG A 157 13.56 -11.96 -32.99
C ARG A 157 12.38 -11.47 -33.82
N GLN A 158 12.55 -11.40 -35.14
CA GLN A 158 11.51 -10.99 -36.07
C GLN A 158 11.80 -11.50 -37.49
N LEU A 159 10.78 -11.62 -38.33
CA LEU A 159 10.95 -11.87 -39.75
C LEU A 159 11.52 -10.62 -40.47
N PRO A 160 12.44 -10.78 -41.44
CA PRO A 160 12.96 -9.69 -42.27
C PRO A 160 11.86 -8.82 -42.88
N VAL A 161 10.77 -9.42 -43.37
CA VAL A 161 9.65 -8.69 -43.98
C VAL A 161 8.98 -7.72 -43.01
N ASN A 162 8.83 -8.13 -41.75
CA ASN A 162 8.23 -7.28 -40.71
C ASN A 162 9.20 -6.19 -40.26
N HIS A 163 10.49 -6.49 -40.25
CA HIS A 163 11.52 -5.50 -39.92
C HIS A 163 11.61 -4.41 -40.99
N LEU A 164 11.68 -4.81 -42.27
CA LEU A 164 11.76 -3.92 -43.43
C LEU A 164 10.48 -3.10 -43.64
N SER A 165 9.32 -3.60 -43.20
CA SER A 165 8.07 -2.84 -43.20
C SER A 165 7.98 -1.79 -42.07
N GLY A 166 9.06 -1.60 -41.30
CA GLY A 166 9.13 -0.59 -40.25
C GLY A 166 8.56 -1.03 -38.90
N SER A 167 8.25 -2.33 -38.71
CA SER A 167 7.69 -2.81 -37.44
C SER A 167 8.68 -2.73 -36.27
N GLY A 168 10.00 -2.70 -36.55
CA GLY A 168 11.07 -2.52 -35.56
C GLY A 168 10.94 -3.46 -34.35
N CYS A 169 11.31 -2.97 -33.16
CA CYS A 169 11.10 -3.71 -31.92
C CYS A 169 9.59 -3.74 -31.55
N PRO A 170 8.96 -4.92 -31.37
CA PRO A 170 7.55 -5.02 -31.00
C PRO A 170 7.21 -4.26 -29.71
N LYS A 171 8.08 -4.34 -28.67
CA LYS A 171 7.85 -3.65 -27.39
C LYS A 171 7.86 -2.13 -27.56
N CYS A 172 8.80 -1.57 -28.32
CA CYS A 172 8.81 -0.14 -28.65
C CYS A 172 7.55 0.28 -29.41
N ARG A 173 7.13 -0.52 -30.42
CA ARG A 173 5.94 -0.24 -31.21
C ARG A 173 4.67 -0.21 -30.35
N TYR A 174 4.50 -1.18 -29.44
CA TYR A 174 3.36 -1.18 -28.52
C TYR A 174 3.39 0.00 -27.54
N ALA A 175 4.57 0.38 -27.04
CA ALA A 175 4.71 1.56 -26.18
C ALA A 175 4.33 2.85 -26.93
N GLN A 176 4.80 3.02 -28.16
CA GLN A 176 4.47 4.17 -29.02
C GLN A 176 2.98 4.21 -29.37
N ALA A 177 2.40 3.08 -29.79
CA ALA A 177 0.96 2.99 -30.07
C ALA A 177 0.13 3.27 -28.81
N GLY A 178 0.54 2.74 -27.65
CA GLY A 178 -0.12 3.01 -26.37
C GLY A 178 -0.05 4.47 -25.96
N ALA A 179 1.09 5.14 -26.19
CA ALA A 179 1.23 6.58 -25.95
C ALA A 179 0.37 7.42 -26.90
N ALA A 180 0.31 7.06 -28.19
CA ALA A 180 -0.52 7.75 -29.19
C ALA A 180 -2.03 7.57 -28.97
N MET A 181 -2.45 6.44 -28.36
CA MET A 181 -3.86 6.15 -28.03
C MET A 181 -4.26 6.62 -26.63
N ARG A 182 -3.35 7.21 -25.86
CA ARG A 182 -3.64 7.67 -24.50
C ARG A 182 -4.52 8.92 -24.56
N LYS A 183 -5.65 8.88 -23.85
CA LYS A 183 -6.57 10.01 -23.74
C LYS A 183 -5.90 11.18 -23.03
N SER A 184 -6.29 12.40 -23.36
CA SER A 184 -5.94 13.56 -22.55
C SER A 184 -6.74 13.58 -21.24
N VAL A 185 -6.36 14.45 -20.31
CA VAL A 185 -7.12 14.66 -19.06
C VAL A 185 -8.52 15.18 -19.39
N GLU A 186 -8.63 16.09 -20.36
CA GLU A 186 -9.88 16.69 -20.80
C GLU A 186 -10.84 15.64 -21.39
N ASP A 187 -10.31 14.74 -22.23
CA ASP A 187 -11.09 13.64 -22.80
C ASP A 187 -11.59 12.67 -21.70
N PHE A 188 -10.75 12.37 -20.71
CA PHE A 188 -11.17 11.58 -19.55
C PHE A 188 -12.31 12.26 -18.80
N ILE A 189 -12.20 13.55 -18.49
CA ILE A 189 -13.22 14.31 -17.75
C ILE A 189 -14.54 14.36 -18.54
N LYS A 190 -14.46 14.58 -19.86
CA LYS A 190 -15.62 14.59 -20.75
C LYS A 190 -16.37 13.25 -20.72
N GLU A 191 -15.66 12.14 -20.83
CA GLU A 191 -16.28 10.81 -20.74
C GLU A 191 -16.82 10.51 -19.33
N ALA A 192 -16.10 10.91 -18.27
CA ALA A 192 -16.54 10.71 -16.91
C ALA A 192 -17.85 11.47 -16.62
N ARG A 193 -18.01 12.69 -17.16
CA ARG A 193 -19.26 13.45 -17.12
C ARG A 193 -20.38 12.80 -17.95
N ASN A 194 -20.08 12.14 -19.07
CA ASN A 194 -21.12 11.38 -19.80
C ASN A 194 -21.67 10.21 -18.96
N VAL A 195 -20.84 9.60 -18.11
CA VAL A 195 -21.22 8.45 -17.28
C VAL A 195 -21.90 8.89 -15.98
N HIS A 196 -21.35 9.90 -15.32
CA HIS A 196 -21.76 10.30 -13.98
C HIS A 196 -22.56 11.60 -13.93
N GLY A 197 -22.60 12.37 -15.01
CA GLY A 197 -23.09 13.75 -15.01
C GLY A 197 -22.30 14.62 -14.04
N ASP A 198 -23.01 15.51 -13.36
CA ASP A 198 -22.47 16.44 -12.36
C ASP A 198 -22.43 15.81 -10.96
N LYS A 199 -21.94 14.57 -10.84
CA LYS A 199 -21.83 13.88 -9.55
C LYS A 199 -20.48 14.03 -8.87
N TYR A 200 -19.43 14.28 -9.63
CA TYR A 200 -18.06 14.32 -9.13
C TYR A 200 -17.33 15.57 -9.64
N ASN A 201 -16.34 15.97 -8.85
CA ASN A 201 -15.40 17.02 -9.19
C ASN A 201 -14.07 16.38 -9.59
N TYR A 202 -13.47 16.90 -10.67
CA TYR A 202 -12.26 16.36 -11.29
C TYR A 202 -11.08 17.33 -11.25
N SER A 203 -11.15 18.39 -10.45
CA SER A 203 -10.09 19.41 -10.31
C SER A 203 -8.72 18.87 -9.91
N LEU A 204 -8.67 17.71 -9.24
CA LEU A 204 -7.43 17.04 -8.81
C LEU A 204 -7.07 15.82 -9.67
N VAL A 205 -7.69 15.66 -10.85
CA VAL A 205 -7.42 14.50 -11.72
C VAL A 205 -6.10 14.69 -12.45
N GLU A 206 -5.16 13.78 -12.16
CA GLU A 206 -3.96 13.55 -12.96
C GLU A 206 -4.10 12.25 -13.76
N TYR A 207 -4.53 12.35 -15.02
CA TYR A 207 -4.74 11.16 -15.86
C TYR A 207 -3.43 10.68 -16.51
N ILE A 208 -2.91 9.57 -16.00
CA ILE A 208 -1.79 8.86 -16.63
C ILE A 208 -2.29 7.72 -17.52
N GLY A 209 -3.40 7.05 -17.22
CA GLY A 209 -3.86 5.93 -18.03
C GLY A 209 -5.05 5.19 -17.44
N ALA A 210 -5.66 4.30 -18.24
CA ALA A 210 -6.92 3.64 -17.87
C ALA A 210 -6.79 2.70 -16.65
N ARG A 211 -5.59 2.21 -16.33
CA ARG A 211 -5.35 1.35 -15.15
C ARG A 211 -4.77 2.11 -13.97
N ASP A 212 -4.39 3.37 -14.18
CA ASP A 212 -3.79 4.20 -13.14
C ASP A 212 -4.90 4.80 -12.27
N PRO A 213 -4.65 4.95 -10.95
CA PRO A 213 -5.59 5.61 -10.06
C PRO A 213 -5.64 7.11 -10.36
N VAL A 214 -6.84 7.68 -10.29
CA VAL A 214 -7.11 9.12 -10.35
C VAL A 214 -7.78 9.56 -9.05
N THR A 215 -7.47 10.78 -8.61
CA THR A 215 -8.12 11.41 -7.47
C THR A 215 -9.41 12.07 -7.93
N ILE A 216 -10.54 11.61 -7.41
CA ILE A 216 -11.86 12.10 -7.73
C ILE A 216 -12.48 12.65 -6.46
N ILE A 217 -13.10 13.82 -6.55
CA ILE A 217 -13.75 14.44 -5.39
C ILE A 217 -15.24 14.11 -5.45
N CYS A 218 -15.70 13.35 -4.45
CA CYS A 218 -17.11 13.22 -4.15
C CYS A 218 -17.55 14.45 -3.35
N PRO A 219 -18.61 15.17 -3.76
CA PRO A 219 -19.12 16.31 -2.99
C PRO A 219 -19.46 15.95 -1.54
N VAL A 220 -19.85 14.70 -1.31
CA VAL A 220 -20.36 14.21 -0.03
C VAL A 220 -19.24 13.63 0.84
N ASP A 221 -18.45 12.73 0.27
CA ASP A 221 -17.45 11.96 1.01
C ASP A 221 -16.03 12.55 0.92
N GLY A 222 -15.83 13.58 0.10
CA GLY A 222 -14.52 14.16 -0.20
C GLY A 222 -13.74 13.36 -1.24
N GLU A 223 -12.42 13.51 -1.20
CA GLU A 223 -11.48 12.85 -2.11
C GLU A 223 -11.51 11.32 -1.98
N PHE A 224 -11.48 10.63 -3.11
CA PHE A 224 -11.27 9.19 -3.17
C PHE A 224 -10.47 8.79 -4.40
N LEU A 225 -9.72 7.69 -4.28
CA LEU A 225 -8.95 7.12 -5.38
C LEU A 225 -9.73 6.02 -6.08
N GLN A 226 -9.67 6.02 -7.41
CA GLN A 226 -10.23 4.96 -8.24
C GLN A 226 -9.46 4.83 -9.54
N THR A 227 -9.37 3.62 -10.11
CA THR A 227 -8.78 3.47 -11.44
C THR A 227 -9.64 4.19 -12.48
N ALA A 228 -9.00 4.96 -13.37
CA ALA A 228 -9.70 5.78 -14.36
C ALA A 228 -10.67 4.93 -15.21
N GLY A 229 -10.24 3.74 -15.64
CA GLY A 229 -11.08 2.83 -16.42
C GLY A 229 -12.26 2.25 -15.63
N ALA A 230 -12.16 2.05 -14.32
CA ALA A 230 -13.31 1.62 -13.51
C ALA A 230 -14.32 2.75 -13.34
N HIS A 231 -13.82 3.99 -13.18
CA HIS A 231 -14.67 5.17 -13.07
C HIS A 231 -15.49 5.38 -14.34
N LEU A 232 -14.85 5.31 -15.52
CA LEU A 232 -15.52 5.41 -16.83
C LEU A 232 -16.49 4.25 -17.11
N ARG A 233 -16.38 3.11 -16.41
CA ARG A 233 -17.39 2.03 -16.48
C ARG A 233 -18.61 2.27 -15.59
N GLY A 234 -18.66 3.38 -14.86
CA GLY A 234 -19.76 3.71 -13.96
C GLY A 234 -19.52 3.37 -12.50
N THR A 235 -18.30 2.95 -12.13
CA THR A 235 -17.97 2.79 -10.71
C THR A 235 -17.90 4.18 -10.07
N GLY A 236 -18.66 4.39 -9.00
CA GLY A 236 -18.73 5.68 -8.30
C GLY A 236 -17.88 5.73 -7.03
N CYS A 237 -18.19 6.70 -6.16
CA CYS A 237 -17.62 6.77 -4.83
C CYS A 237 -17.97 5.50 -4.03
N PRO A 238 -16.97 4.80 -3.46
CA PRO A 238 -17.20 3.56 -2.72
C PRO A 238 -18.03 3.79 -1.45
N ARG A 239 -17.89 4.94 -0.78
CA ARG A 239 -18.69 5.29 0.41
C ARG A 239 -20.16 5.52 0.05
N CYS A 240 -20.44 6.26 -1.03
CA CYS A 240 -21.78 6.38 -1.60
C CYS A 240 -22.39 5.02 -1.98
N SER A 241 -21.62 4.11 -2.56
CA SER A 241 -22.09 2.78 -2.95
C SER A 241 -22.45 1.91 -1.74
N ARG A 242 -21.64 1.93 -0.66
CA ARG A 242 -21.93 1.19 0.58
C ARG A 242 -23.25 1.61 1.23
N ARG A 243 -23.65 2.88 1.10
CA ARG A 243 -24.95 3.37 1.57
C ARG A 243 -26.15 2.80 0.79
N GLY A 244 -25.93 2.09 -0.31
CA GLY A 244 -26.96 1.38 -1.10
C GLY A 244 -27.85 2.28 -1.98
N GLN A 245 -27.88 3.59 -1.74
CA GLN A 245 -28.73 4.55 -2.49
C GLN A 245 -27.97 5.79 -3.01
N GLY A 246 -26.65 5.84 -2.87
CA GLY A 246 -25.85 7.04 -3.17
C GLY A 246 -26.00 8.13 -2.09
N ALA A 247 -25.48 9.32 -2.36
CA ALA A 247 -25.67 10.46 -1.48
C ALA A 247 -27.17 10.90 -1.46
N PRO A 248 -27.75 11.18 -0.28
CA PRO A 248 -29.12 11.67 -0.21
C PRO A 248 -29.33 12.92 -1.07
N ARG A 249 -30.40 12.97 -1.87
CA ARG A 249 -30.67 14.11 -2.78
C ARG A 249 -30.65 15.46 -2.06
N ASN A 250 -31.24 15.53 -0.86
CA ASN A 250 -31.27 16.77 -0.08
C ASN A 250 -29.88 17.20 0.40
N LEU A 251 -28.98 16.26 0.67
CA LEU A 251 -27.60 16.57 1.05
C LEU A 251 -26.84 17.18 -0.13
N VAL A 252 -26.96 16.60 -1.32
CA VAL A 252 -26.32 17.15 -2.53
C VAL A 252 -26.79 18.59 -2.79
N ARG A 253 -28.10 18.83 -2.66
CA ARG A 253 -28.69 20.17 -2.80
C ARG A 253 -28.21 21.13 -1.71
N ALA A 254 -28.07 20.67 -0.46
CA ALA A 254 -27.50 21.45 0.63
C ALA A 254 -26.06 21.86 0.30
N LEU A 255 -25.21 20.93 -0.10
CA LEU A 255 -23.81 21.20 -0.45
C LEU A 255 -23.64 22.15 -1.66
N ARG A 256 -24.66 22.27 -2.51
CA ARG A 256 -24.76 23.25 -3.62
C ARG A 256 -25.29 24.62 -3.19
N GLY A 257 -25.67 24.78 -1.91
CA GLY A 257 -26.17 26.03 -1.37
C GLY A 257 -27.67 26.29 -1.58
N GLU A 258 -28.42 25.31 -2.11
CA GLU A 258 -29.86 25.46 -2.35
C GLU A 258 -30.70 25.64 -1.07
N PHE A 259 -30.10 25.47 0.11
CA PHE A 259 -30.74 25.60 1.43
C PHE A 259 -30.02 26.60 2.35
N ASP A 260 -29.27 27.55 1.78
CA ASP A 260 -28.54 28.58 2.53
C ASP A 260 -29.43 29.74 3.00
N GLU A 261 -30.64 29.87 2.44
CA GLU A 261 -31.60 30.89 2.90
C GLU A 261 -31.91 30.72 4.40
N PRO A 262 -31.96 31.83 5.17
CA PRO A 262 -32.25 31.78 6.60
C PRO A 262 -33.58 31.09 6.89
N LYS A 263 -33.51 29.97 7.61
CA LYS A 263 -34.66 29.19 8.04
C LYS A 263 -34.28 28.35 9.25
N ASP A 264 -34.87 28.68 10.39
CA ASP A 264 -34.62 27.96 11.64
C ASP A 264 -34.90 26.46 11.45
N ALA A 265 -33.88 25.67 11.72
CA ALA A 265 -33.88 24.22 11.61
C ALA A 265 -33.16 23.62 12.81
N PHE A 266 -33.26 22.31 12.99
CA PHE A 266 -32.60 21.61 14.06
C PHE A 266 -32.21 20.20 13.66
N VAL A 267 -31.20 19.67 14.34
CA VAL A 267 -30.91 18.24 14.43
C VAL A 267 -31.31 17.76 15.81
N TYR A 268 -31.91 16.58 15.89
CA TYR A 268 -32.32 15.97 17.15
C TYR A 268 -31.86 14.51 17.24
N VAL A 269 -31.52 14.09 18.44
CA VAL A 269 -31.21 12.70 18.80
C VAL A 269 -32.18 12.26 19.87
N VAL A 270 -33.00 11.25 19.56
CA VAL A 270 -33.88 10.58 20.53
C VAL A 270 -33.20 9.31 21.00
N ARG A 271 -33.02 9.17 22.31
CA ARG A 271 -32.52 7.98 22.99
C ARG A 271 -33.69 7.28 23.64
N PHE A 272 -33.91 6.00 23.37
CA PHE A 272 -35.09 5.27 23.85
C PHE A 272 -34.82 3.76 23.94
N ASN A 273 -35.69 3.04 24.64
CA ASN A 273 -35.73 1.58 24.66
C ASN A 273 -37.02 1.09 24.01
N LEU A 274 -36.98 0.00 23.24
CA LEU A 274 -38.18 -0.68 22.77
C LEU A 274 -38.51 -1.90 23.67
N PRO A 275 -39.79 -2.28 23.82
CA PRO A 275 -40.18 -3.41 24.67
C PRO A 275 -39.51 -4.74 24.32
N SER A 276 -39.19 -4.93 23.03
CA SER A 276 -38.54 -6.13 22.50
C SER A 276 -37.02 -6.14 22.63
N THR A 277 -36.41 -5.07 23.17
CA THR A 277 -34.96 -4.89 23.12
C THR A 277 -34.41 -4.55 24.50
N ASN A 278 -33.35 -5.26 24.92
CA ASN A 278 -32.64 -4.94 26.16
C ASN A 278 -31.45 -3.97 25.95
N GLN A 279 -31.51 -3.15 24.89
CA GLN A 279 -30.44 -2.21 24.53
C GLN A 279 -31.01 -0.83 24.23
N ARG A 280 -30.20 0.20 24.50
CA ARG A 280 -30.52 1.59 24.16
C ARG A 280 -30.49 1.77 22.64
N LEU A 281 -31.52 2.38 22.09
CA LEU A 281 -31.66 2.71 20.67
C LEU A 281 -31.62 4.21 20.47
N PHE A 282 -31.14 4.59 19.28
CA PHE A 282 -30.91 5.97 18.89
C PHE A 282 -31.61 6.27 17.58
N LYS A 283 -32.37 7.36 17.53
CA LYS A 283 -32.88 7.94 16.29
C LYS A 283 -32.37 9.35 16.13
N ILE A 284 -31.74 9.61 14.99
CA ILE A 284 -31.21 10.92 14.62
C ILE A 284 -32.08 11.45 13.49
N GLY A 285 -32.41 12.74 13.52
CA GLY A 285 -33.11 13.37 12.41
C GLY A 285 -32.91 14.88 12.35
N SER A 286 -33.14 15.47 11.18
CA SER A 286 -33.27 16.92 11.02
C SER A 286 -34.72 17.35 10.78
N GLY A 287 -35.02 18.61 11.06
CA GLY A 287 -36.33 19.18 10.78
C GLY A 287 -36.46 20.65 11.15
N SER A 288 -37.69 21.14 11.02
CA SER A 288 -38.12 22.46 11.47
C SER A 288 -39.44 22.33 12.24
N GLY A 289 -39.85 23.39 12.94
CA GLY A 289 -41.07 23.43 13.74
C GLY A 289 -41.11 22.38 14.85
N THR A 290 -42.15 21.53 14.86
CA THR A 290 -42.43 20.58 15.96
C THR A 290 -42.05 19.14 15.66
N ARG A 291 -41.30 18.87 14.57
CA ARG A 291 -41.00 17.51 14.08
C ARG A 291 -40.43 16.57 15.15
N TRP A 292 -39.49 17.03 15.97
CA TRP A 292 -38.86 16.21 17.02
C TRP A 292 -39.87 15.75 18.09
N ARG A 293 -40.88 16.58 18.41
CA ARG A 293 -41.95 16.23 19.35
C ARG A 293 -42.84 15.13 18.77
N SER A 294 -43.17 15.25 17.48
CA SER A 294 -43.95 14.23 16.78
C SER A 294 -43.23 12.88 16.76
N THR A 295 -41.92 12.85 16.46
CA THR A 295 -41.12 11.62 16.49
C THR A 295 -41.10 10.99 17.88
N THR A 296 -40.82 11.78 18.91
CA THR A 296 -40.80 11.30 20.31
C THR A 296 -42.17 10.74 20.72
N THR A 297 -43.25 11.39 20.31
CA THR A 297 -44.62 10.92 20.56
C THR A 297 -44.92 9.60 19.84
N SER A 298 -44.49 9.46 18.58
CA SER A 298 -44.66 8.21 17.82
C SER A 298 -43.90 7.04 18.42
N ILE A 299 -42.70 7.26 18.96
CA ILE A 299 -41.91 6.23 19.68
C ILE A 299 -42.64 5.78 20.95
N ARG A 300 -43.17 6.72 21.74
CA ARG A 300 -43.94 6.38 22.95
C ARG A 300 -45.21 5.60 22.64
N ARG A 301 -45.88 5.88 21.51
CA ARG A 301 -47.10 5.17 21.08
C ARG A 301 -46.87 3.70 20.78
N VAL A 302 -45.66 3.32 20.33
CA VAL A 302 -45.29 1.92 20.12
C VAL A 302 -44.67 1.27 21.36
N GLY A 303 -44.82 1.88 22.54
CA GLY A 303 -44.31 1.34 23.81
C GLY A 303 -42.86 1.70 24.12
N GLY A 304 -42.25 2.65 23.40
CA GLY A 304 -40.89 3.08 23.70
C GLY A 304 -40.78 3.82 25.06
N THR A 305 -39.81 3.41 25.89
CA THR A 305 -39.53 4.00 27.21
C THR A 305 -38.23 4.79 27.22
N ASP A 306 -37.96 5.51 28.33
CA ASP A 306 -36.71 6.27 28.56
C ASP A 306 -36.35 7.24 27.43
N ALA A 307 -37.39 7.81 26.82
CA ALA A 307 -37.32 8.67 25.66
C ALA A 307 -36.79 10.06 26.04
N GLU A 308 -35.47 10.22 25.95
CA GLU A 308 -34.73 11.46 26.14
C GLU A 308 -34.38 12.06 24.78
N THR A 309 -34.41 13.39 24.66
CA THR A 309 -34.12 14.08 23.39
C THR A 309 -33.09 15.18 23.59
N THR A 310 -32.03 15.14 22.79
CA THR A 310 -31.13 16.28 22.60
C THR A 310 -31.47 16.98 21.30
N LYS A 311 -31.47 18.31 21.30
CA LYS A 311 -31.76 19.15 20.13
C LYS A 311 -30.63 20.17 19.96
N ILE A 312 -30.17 20.34 18.73
CA ILE A 312 -29.19 21.34 18.32
C ILE A 312 -29.84 22.22 17.25
N ASP A 313 -29.85 23.53 17.48
CA ASP A 313 -30.49 24.51 16.61
C ASP A 313 -29.52 25.09 15.58
N PHE A 314 -30.04 25.31 14.36
CA PHE A 314 -29.31 25.84 13.21
C PHE A 314 -30.12 26.96 12.53
N LYS A 315 -29.41 27.87 11.87
CA LYS A 315 -30.03 29.03 11.18
C LYS A 315 -30.42 28.76 9.74
N THR A 316 -29.96 27.66 9.16
CA THR A 316 -30.32 27.23 7.81
C THR A 316 -30.70 25.76 7.81
N SER A 317 -31.55 25.38 6.86
CA SER A 317 -31.90 23.97 6.68
C SER A 317 -30.74 23.18 6.08
N GLY A 318 -29.88 23.83 5.28
CA GLY A 318 -28.70 23.21 4.68
C GLY A 318 -27.74 22.66 5.71
N GLU A 319 -27.40 23.46 6.73
CA GLU A 319 -26.47 23.04 7.78
C GLU A 319 -27.02 21.86 8.58
N ALA A 320 -28.31 21.90 8.96
CA ALA A 320 -28.95 20.80 9.67
C ALA A 320 -28.96 19.49 8.87
N ILE A 321 -29.15 19.56 7.54
CA ILE A 321 -29.09 18.40 6.65
C ILE A 321 -27.67 17.82 6.59
N VAL A 322 -26.64 18.67 6.49
CA VAL A 322 -25.24 18.22 6.45
C VAL A 322 -24.87 17.54 7.78
N VAL A 323 -25.22 18.14 8.91
CA VAL A 323 -24.95 17.59 10.25
C VAL A 323 -25.67 16.25 10.47
N GLU A 324 -26.96 16.16 10.10
CA GLU A 324 -27.72 14.91 10.17
C GLU A 324 -27.04 13.81 9.35
N HIS A 325 -26.61 14.13 8.13
CA HIS A 325 -25.96 13.16 7.26
C HIS A 325 -24.65 12.64 7.86
N LEU A 326 -23.79 13.54 8.33
CA LEU A 326 -22.51 13.16 8.95
C LEU A 326 -22.72 12.32 10.21
N ALA A 327 -23.73 12.65 11.01
CA ALA A 327 -24.10 11.86 12.18
C ALA A 327 -24.60 10.46 11.79
N HIS A 328 -25.44 10.35 10.76
CA HIS A 328 -25.88 9.04 10.22
C HIS A 328 -24.68 8.23 9.75
N ASP A 329 -23.77 8.82 8.96
CA ASP A 329 -22.58 8.18 8.40
C ASP A 329 -21.72 7.48 9.48
N GLN A 330 -21.60 8.06 10.67
CA GLN A 330 -20.86 7.46 11.80
C GLN A 330 -21.51 6.18 12.36
N VAL A 331 -22.83 6.02 12.21
CA VAL A 331 -23.63 4.98 12.87
C VAL A 331 -24.34 4.04 11.89
N MET A 332 -24.23 4.26 10.59
CA MET A 332 -24.93 3.48 9.56
C MET A 332 -24.73 1.95 9.69
N GLU A 333 -23.53 1.51 10.08
CA GLU A 333 -23.21 0.09 10.28
C GLU A 333 -23.93 -0.53 11.49
N THR A 334 -24.42 0.31 12.40
CA THR A 334 -25.13 -0.10 13.63
C THR A 334 -26.66 0.00 13.49
N LYS A 335 -27.15 0.06 12.24
CA LYS A 335 -28.57 0.16 11.93
C LYS A 335 -29.35 -1.03 12.51
N TYR A 336 -30.35 -0.72 13.31
CA TYR A 336 -31.24 -1.68 13.95
C TYR A 336 -32.49 -1.92 13.09
N VAL A 337 -32.84 -3.19 12.89
CA VAL A 337 -34.06 -3.58 12.17
C VAL A 337 -35.22 -3.60 13.16
N VAL A 338 -36.03 -2.56 13.16
CA VAL A 338 -37.21 -2.44 14.04
C VAL A 338 -38.26 -3.51 13.68
N PRO A 339 -38.71 -4.33 14.65
CA PRO A 339 -39.76 -5.33 14.40
C PRO A 339 -41.07 -4.70 13.92
N PRO A 340 -41.85 -5.37 13.05
CA PRO A 340 -43.07 -4.83 12.46
C PRO A 340 -44.06 -4.19 13.45
N GLU A 341 -44.24 -4.80 14.61
CA GLU A 341 -45.16 -4.39 15.68
C GLU A 341 -44.72 -3.11 16.42
N PHE A 342 -43.44 -2.73 16.31
CA PHE A 342 -42.88 -1.52 16.91
C PHE A 342 -42.52 -0.44 15.87
N LYS A 343 -42.98 -0.56 14.62
CA LYS A 343 -42.71 0.44 13.58
C LYS A 343 -43.42 1.76 13.87
N PHE A 344 -42.67 2.86 13.77
CA PHE A 344 -43.14 4.23 13.94
C PHE A 344 -42.58 5.14 12.83
N ALA A 345 -43.09 6.35 12.64
CA ALA A 345 -42.60 7.24 11.59
C ALA A 345 -41.06 7.47 11.69
N GLY A 346 -40.31 7.05 10.67
CA GLY A 346 -38.85 7.12 10.64
C GLY A 346 -38.11 5.92 11.28
N TYR A 347 -38.79 4.79 11.48
CA TYR A 347 -38.20 3.54 12.01
C TYR A 347 -37.03 2.98 11.17
N SER A 348 -36.87 3.42 9.93
CA SER A 348 -35.79 2.98 9.03
C SER A 348 -34.41 3.57 9.39
N GLU A 349 -34.34 4.47 10.35
CA GLU A 349 -33.13 5.19 10.78
C GLU A 349 -33.01 5.10 12.31
N VAL A 350 -33.00 3.87 12.81
CA VAL A 350 -32.77 3.54 14.22
C VAL A 350 -31.44 2.79 14.32
N PHE A 351 -30.64 3.13 15.31
CA PHE A 351 -29.27 2.66 15.47
C PHE A 351 -29.03 2.16 16.89
N THR A 352 -28.07 1.25 17.06
CA THR A 352 -27.66 0.73 18.38
C THR A 352 -26.50 1.52 19.00
N LYS A 353 -25.90 2.44 18.24
CA LYS A 353 -24.83 3.33 18.70
C LYS A 353 -25.25 4.80 18.57
N GLU A 354 -24.86 5.60 19.56
CA GLU A 354 -25.04 7.05 19.52
C GLU A 354 -23.98 7.70 18.59
N PRO A 355 -24.34 8.69 17.76
CA PRO A 355 -23.37 9.44 16.99
C PRO A 355 -22.58 10.39 17.90
N ASP A 356 -21.30 10.58 17.58
CA ASP A 356 -20.46 11.59 18.21
C ASP A 356 -20.65 12.93 17.48
N LEU A 357 -21.56 13.75 18.01
CA LEU A 357 -21.88 15.07 17.46
C LEU A 357 -20.71 16.06 17.58
N ALA A 358 -19.78 15.87 18.53
CA ALA A 358 -18.58 16.70 18.63
C ALA A 358 -17.61 16.38 17.48
N ALA A 359 -17.47 15.09 17.12
CA ALA A 359 -16.71 14.70 15.93
C ALA A 359 -17.37 15.17 14.62
N VAL A 360 -18.71 15.27 14.57
CA VAL A 360 -19.42 15.87 13.42
C VAL A 360 -19.09 17.35 13.29
N GLU A 361 -19.05 18.09 14.40
CA GLU A 361 -18.74 19.52 14.42
C GLU A 361 -17.34 19.84 13.87
N ALA A 362 -16.39 18.94 14.11
CA ALA A 362 -15.01 19.04 13.59
C ALA A 362 -14.83 18.44 12.18
N HIS A 363 -15.90 17.96 11.53
CA HIS A 363 -15.77 17.24 10.26
C HIS A 363 -15.37 18.19 9.11
N PRO A 364 -14.42 17.78 8.23
CA PRO A 364 -13.98 18.62 7.10
C PRO A 364 -15.10 19.08 6.18
N THR A 365 -16.06 18.20 5.86
CA THR A 365 -17.23 18.55 5.03
C THR A 365 -18.07 19.67 5.65
N LEU A 366 -18.29 19.65 6.97
CA LEU A 366 -19.05 20.70 7.65
C LEU A 366 -18.25 22.01 7.71
N THR A 367 -16.95 21.92 7.93
CA THR A 367 -16.02 23.07 7.89
C THR A 367 -16.07 23.75 6.53
N ARG A 368 -15.98 22.98 5.45
CA ARG A 368 -16.11 23.45 4.06
C ARG A 368 -17.49 24.04 3.77
N PHE A 369 -18.55 23.39 4.24
CA PHE A 369 -19.90 23.93 4.12
C PHE A 369 -20.03 25.30 4.82
N ARG A 370 -19.41 25.49 5.98
CA ARG A 370 -19.46 26.77 6.70
C ARG A 370 -18.59 27.87 6.09
N SER A 371 -17.52 27.52 5.37
CA SER A 371 -16.66 28.52 4.72
C SER A 371 -17.29 29.18 3.49
N GLY A 372 -18.48 28.74 3.06
CA GLY A 372 -19.12 29.24 1.85
C GLY A 372 -18.56 28.65 0.55
N ASP A 373 -17.61 27.71 0.65
CA ASP A 373 -17.08 26.96 -0.50
C ASP A 373 -18.16 25.97 -0.98
N ARG A 374 -19.08 26.51 -1.77
CA ARG A 374 -20.12 25.76 -2.46
C ARG A 374 -19.55 25.21 -3.74
N TRP A 375 -19.87 23.95 -4.01
CA TRP A 375 -19.46 23.33 -5.25
C TRP A 375 -20.45 23.70 -6.37
N ASP A 376 -19.97 24.39 -7.41
CA ASP A 376 -20.67 24.55 -8.69
C ASP A 376 -20.03 23.65 -9.76
N PRO A 377 -20.75 22.66 -10.33
CA PRO A 377 -20.25 21.86 -11.44
C PRO A 377 -19.89 22.65 -12.70
N LYS A 378 -20.36 23.90 -12.83
CA LYS A 378 -20.17 24.74 -14.03
C LYS A 378 -18.94 25.64 -13.99
N ASP A 379 -18.36 25.88 -12.82
CA ASP A 379 -17.23 26.83 -12.66
C ASP A 379 -15.89 26.29 -13.18
N GLU A 380 -15.80 25.01 -13.55
CA GLU A 380 -14.53 24.37 -13.97
C GLU A 380 -14.27 24.43 -15.50
N LEU A 381 -14.96 25.31 -16.24
CA LEU A 381 -14.75 25.51 -17.69
C LEU A 381 -14.25 26.92 -18.06
N SER A 382 -13.92 27.76 -17.08
CA SER A 382 -13.39 29.11 -17.30
C SER A 382 -11.87 29.17 -17.30
#